data_AF-A0A3M0IC00-F1
#
_entry.id   AF-A0A3M0IC00-F1
#
_cell.length_a   1.000
_cell.length_b   1.000
_cell.length_c   1.000
_cell.angle_alpha   90.00
_cell.angle_beta   90.00
_cell.angle_gamma   90.00
#
_symmetry.space_group_name_H-M   'P 1'
#
loop_
_entity.id
_entity.type
_entity.pdbx_description
1 polymer ?
#
loop_
_entity_poly.entity_id
_entity_poly.type
_entity_poly.pdbx_seq_one_letter_code
_entity_poly.pdbx_strand_id
1 'polypeptide(L)'
;MTISSLALAAKKVIDAAWLHGDAYDLASQAAFALESAQLLMSPETAQELERLRSKLAELAKQVEAARAVHAKFPDSEHCQHDAEPWPCPTVAALVPVDGITRRIAPTQAHVTDDAEAPTLTVFRAQHDLIVMGHYTTDAEARKHCEAEERRSWLTGTNLAFDWIEDEEDGVAELTIVAGQNEESTTGYVVTSLEIASEYDEGADE
;
A
#
# COMPACT_ATOMS: atom_id res chain seq x y z
N MET A 1 -4.89 -44.06 -9.92
CA MET A 1 -5.02 -42.73 -9.28
C MET A 1 -4.74 -41.69 -10.36
N THR A 2 -5.71 -40.85 -10.69
CA THR A 2 -5.53 -39.76 -11.67
C THR A 2 -4.96 -38.54 -10.95
N ILE A 3 -3.79 -38.07 -11.38
CA ILE A 3 -3.17 -36.84 -10.88
C ILE A 3 -4.06 -35.67 -11.32
N SER A 4 -4.38 -34.73 -10.42
CA SER A 4 -5.20 -33.57 -10.77
C SER A 4 -4.48 -32.68 -11.80
N SER A 5 -5.25 -32.02 -12.67
CA SER A 5 -4.72 -31.03 -13.62
C SER A 5 -3.93 -29.93 -12.91
N LEU A 6 -4.34 -29.57 -11.70
CA LEU A 6 -3.68 -28.60 -10.82
C LEU A 6 -2.29 -29.07 -10.38
N ALA A 7 -2.16 -30.33 -9.94
CA ALA A 7 -0.87 -30.89 -9.54
C ALA A 7 0.11 -30.98 -10.72
N LEU A 8 -0.41 -31.20 -11.94
CA LEU A 8 0.40 -31.16 -13.16
C LEU A 8 0.86 -29.73 -13.51
N ALA A 9 0.03 -28.72 -13.25
CA ALA A 9 0.40 -27.31 -13.46
C ALA A 9 1.49 -26.87 -12.46
N ALA A 10 1.32 -27.16 -11.17
CA ALA A 10 2.32 -26.87 -10.13
C ALA A 10 3.67 -27.52 -10.44
N LYS A 11 3.67 -28.80 -10.86
CA LYS A 11 4.88 -29.50 -11.29
C LYS A 11 5.60 -28.78 -12.44
N LYS A 12 4.87 -28.31 -13.46
CA LYS A 12 5.48 -27.60 -14.60
C LYS A 12 6.14 -26.28 -14.19
N VAL A 13 5.52 -25.54 -13.27
CA VAL A 13 6.08 -24.27 -12.76
C VAL A 13 7.37 -24.55 -11.97
N ILE A 14 7.36 -25.57 -11.11
CA ILE A 14 8.54 -26.00 -10.34
C ILE A 14 9.65 -26.47 -11.27
N ASP A 15 9.32 -27.31 -12.27
CA ASP A 15 10.30 -27.81 -13.25
C ASP A 15 10.90 -26.64 -14.07
N ALA A 16 10.11 -25.65 -14.46
CA ALA A 16 10.58 -24.48 -15.21
C ALA A 16 11.48 -23.56 -14.37
N ALA A 17 11.13 -23.34 -13.09
CA ALA A 17 11.95 -22.57 -12.15
C ALA A 17 13.30 -23.27 -11.89
N TRP A 18 13.29 -24.60 -11.79
CA TRP A 18 14.50 -25.41 -11.63
C TRP A 18 15.45 -25.27 -12.82
N LEU A 19 14.93 -25.25 -14.06
CA LEU A 19 15.76 -25.23 -15.27
C LEU A 19 16.42 -23.86 -15.56
N HIS A 20 15.91 -22.76 -15.00
CA HIS A 20 16.28 -21.40 -15.45
C HIS A 20 16.57 -20.37 -14.34
N GLY A 21 16.38 -20.70 -13.06
CA GLY A 21 16.60 -19.76 -11.95
C GLY A 21 17.98 -19.85 -11.32
N ASP A 22 18.50 -18.71 -10.85
CA ASP A 22 19.62 -18.69 -9.90
C ASP A 22 19.22 -19.45 -8.62
N ALA A 23 20.15 -20.24 -8.09
CA ALA A 23 19.91 -21.24 -7.03
C ALA A 23 19.61 -20.67 -5.62
N TYR A 24 18.98 -19.50 -5.53
CA TYR A 24 18.55 -18.94 -4.25
C TYR A 24 17.11 -19.31 -3.89
N ASP A 25 17.04 -19.86 -2.68
CA ASP A 25 15.94 -20.40 -1.90
C ASP A 25 14.76 -21.02 -2.66
N LEU A 26 14.92 -22.32 -2.95
CA LEU A 26 13.87 -23.19 -3.47
C LEU A 26 12.58 -23.12 -2.63
N ALA A 27 12.67 -22.85 -1.32
CA ALA A 27 11.49 -22.72 -0.48
C ALA A 27 10.70 -21.45 -0.82
N SER A 28 11.38 -20.32 -1.04
CA SER A 28 10.76 -19.07 -1.48
C SER A 28 10.13 -19.19 -2.88
N GLN A 29 10.81 -19.84 -3.83
CA GLN A 29 10.26 -20.07 -5.17
C GLN A 29 9.05 -21.02 -5.15
N ALA A 30 9.11 -22.08 -4.34
CA ALA A 30 7.98 -23.00 -4.16
C ALA A 30 6.80 -22.30 -3.46
N ALA A 31 7.06 -21.46 -2.45
CA ALA A 31 6.03 -20.68 -1.78
C ALA A 31 5.32 -19.73 -2.75
N PHE A 32 6.08 -18.97 -3.55
CA PHE A 32 5.52 -18.09 -4.58
C PHE A 32 4.73 -18.87 -5.66
N ALA A 33 5.24 -20.03 -6.08
CA ALA A 33 4.54 -20.90 -7.04
C ALA A 33 3.23 -21.46 -6.47
N LEU A 34 3.21 -21.84 -5.19
CA LEU A 34 2.01 -22.32 -4.50
C LEU A 34 1.00 -21.19 -4.24
N GLU A 35 1.48 -20.01 -3.86
CA GLU A 35 0.65 -18.82 -3.65
C GLU A 35 0.02 -18.32 -4.97
N SER A 36 0.81 -18.23 -6.05
CA SER A 36 0.31 -17.86 -7.38
C SER A 36 -0.63 -18.92 -7.97
N ALA A 37 -0.41 -20.20 -7.65
CA ALA A 37 -1.34 -21.29 -7.95
C ALA A 37 -2.56 -21.32 -7.01
N GLN A 38 -2.70 -20.36 -6.09
CA GLN A 38 -3.81 -20.24 -5.14
C GLN A 38 -3.94 -21.43 -4.17
N LEU A 39 -2.87 -22.24 -4.03
CA LEU A 39 -2.86 -23.46 -3.22
C LEU A 39 -2.74 -23.20 -1.72
N LEU A 40 -2.33 -21.99 -1.32
CA LEU A 40 -2.30 -21.56 0.08
C LEU A 40 -3.61 -20.89 0.53
N MET A 41 -4.51 -20.58 -0.40
CA MET A 41 -5.82 -20.02 -0.04
C MET A 41 -6.76 -21.13 0.39
N SER A 42 -7.55 -20.87 1.43
CA SER A 42 -8.63 -21.78 1.79
C SER A 42 -9.62 -21.91 0.63
N PRO A 43 -10.29 -23.06 0.46
CA PRO A 43 -11.25 -23.26 -0.62
C PRO A 43 -12.38 -22.21 -0.60
N GLU A 44 -12.74 -21.70 0.57
CA GLU A 44 -13.71 -20.62 0.73
C GLU A 44 -13.20 -19.30 0.14
N THR A 45 -11.93 -18.97 0.39
CA THR A 45 -11.29 -17.77 -0.18
C THR A 45 -11.20 -17.87 -1.70
N ALA A 46 -10.81 -19.03 -2.22
CA ALA A 46 -10.76 -19.26 -3.67
C ALA A 46 -12.14 -19.14 -4.33
N GLN A 47 -13.18 -19.70 -3.71
CA GLN A 47 -14.56 -19.59 -4.20
C GLN A 47 -15.05 -18.14 -4.18
N GLU A 48 -14.75 -17.41 -3.11
CA GLU A 48 -15.13 -16.00 -2.98
C GLU A 48 -14.44 -15.13 -4.03
N LEU A 49 -13.16 -15.37 -4.29
CA LEU A 49 -12.40 -14.67 -5.32
C LEU A 49 -12.97 -14.92 -6.72
N GLU A 50 -13.35 -16.16 -7.03
CA GLU A 50 -14.00 -16.49 -8.30
C GLU A 50 -15.37 -15.83 -8.44
N ARG A 51 -16.15 -15.79 -7.35
CA ARG A 51 -17.43 -15.07 -7.29
C ARG A 51 -17.24 -13.57 -7.55
N LEU A 52 -16.22 -12.96 -6.94
CA LEU A 52 -15.89 -11.55 -7.13
C LEU A 52 -15.43 -11.27 -8.57
N ARG A 53 -14.57 -12.11 -9.14
CA ARG A 53 -14.15 -12.00 -10.55
C ARG A 53 -15.35 -12.08 -11.51
N SER A 54 -16.25 -13.03 -11.28
CA SER A 54 -17.48 -13.16 -12.07
C SER A 54 -18.36 -11.90 -11.95
N LYS A 55 -18.51 -11.35 -10.73
CA LYS A 55 -19.25 -10.11 -10.51
C LYS A 55 -18.60 -8.90 -11.20
N LEU A 56 -17.28 -8.79 -11.15
CA LEU A 56 -16.55 -7.71 -11.83
C LEU A 56 -16.70 -7.82 -13.35
N ALA A 57 -16.62 -9.02 -13.92
CA ALA A 57 -16.83 -9.24 -15.35
C ALA A 57 -18.26 -8.87 -15.78
N GLU A 58 -19.26 -9.17 -14.96
CA GLU A 58 -20.65 -8.79 -15.22
C GLU A 58 -20.85 -7.27 -15.13
N LEU A 59 -20.35 -6.62 -14.07
CA LEU A 59 -20.42 -5.16 -13.93
C LEU A 59 -19.69 -4.44 -15.06
N ALA A 60 -18.53 -4.95 -15.50
CA ALA A 60 -17.80 -4.38 -16.63
C ALA A 60 -18.64 -4.42 -17.92
N LYS A 61 -19.35 -5.51 -18.19
CA LYS A 61 -20.29 -5.60 -19.32
C LYS A 61 -21.45 -4.63 -19.19
N GLN A 62 -22.00 -4.46 -17.98
CA GLN A 62 -23.09 -3.52 -17.72
C GLN A 62 -22.65 -2.07 -17.94
N VAL A 63 -21.44 -1.71 -17.50
CA VAL A 63 -20.84 -0.38 -17.76
C VAL A 63 -20.66 -0.15 -19.25
N GLU A 64 -20.12 -1.13 -19.98
CA GLU A 64 -19.92 -1.00 -21.42
C GLU A 64 -21.25 -0.88 -22.18
N ALA A 65 -22.26 -1.69 -21.80
CA ALA A 65 -23.60 -1.58 -22.36
C ALA A 65 -24.24 -0.21 -22.07
N ALA A 66 -24.08 0.32 -20.85
CA ALA A 66 -24.59 1.65 -20.51
C ALA A 66 -23.89 2.75 -21.32
N ARG A 67 -22.57 2.68 -21.51
CA ARG A 67 -21.82 3.61 -22.37
C ARG A 67 -22.26 3.54 -23.82
N ALA A 68 -22.54 2.35 -24.33
CA ALA A 68 -23.00 2.17 -25.72
C ALA A 68 -24.39 2.80 -25.97
N VAL A 69 -25.28 2.76 -24.98
CA VAL A 69 -26.62 3.37 -25.08
C VAL A 69 -26.54 4.89 -24.91
N HIS A 70 -25.68 5.38 -24.02
CA HIS A 70 -25.46 6.81 -23.82
C HIS A 70 -24.37 7.36 -24.75
N ALA A 71 -24.68 7.47 -26.03
CA ALA A 71 -23.80 8.11 -27.02
C ALA A 71 -24.11 9.61 -27.19
N LYS A 72 -23.13 10.41 -27.63
CA LYS A 72 -23.35 11.83 -28.02
C LYS A 72 -24.04 11.88 -29.39
N PHE A 73 -24.99 12.79 -29.59
CA PHE A 73 -25.48 13.09 -30.95
C PHE A 73 -24.36 13.70 -31.80
N PRO A 74 -24.21 13.35 -33.10
CA PRO A 74 -23.19 13.96 -33.97
C PRO A 74 -23.31 15.49 -34.07
N ASP A 75 -24.55 15.99 -34.12
CA ASP A 75 -24.85 17.41 -34.39
C ASP A 75 -25.46 18.14 -33.17
N SER A 76 -25.44 17.54 -31.98
CA SER A 76 -26.02 18.13 -30.77
C SER A 76 -25.12 17.93 -29.55
N GLU A 77 -25.15 18.89 -28.63
CA GLU A 77 -24.47 18.82 -27.34
C GLU A 77 -25.21 17.95 -26.31
N HIS A 78 -26.12 17.08 -26.75
CA HIS A 78 -26.92 16.23 -25.88
C HIS A 78 -26.66 14.74 -26.12
N CYS A 79 -27.00 13.91 -25.13
CA CYS A 79 -26.94 12.46 -25.23
C CYS A 79 -28.15 11.89 -26.00
N GLN A 80 -27.91 10.83 -26.76
CA GLN A 80 -28.92 10.15 -27.58
C GLN A 80 -30.02 9.46 -26.76
N HIS A 81 -29.71 9.05 -25.52
CA HIS A 81 -30.64 8.27 -24.71
C HIS A 81 -31.64 9.14 -23.94
N ASP A 82 -31.14 10.18 -23.28
CA ASP A 82 -31.92 10.99 -22.32
C ASP A 82 -32.04 12.46 -22.74
N ALA A 83 -31.40 12.88 -23.83
CA ALA A 83 -31.33 14.26 -24.30
C ALA A 83 -30.76 15.26 -23.28
N GLU A 84 -30.02 14.78 -22.27
CA GLU A 84 -29.28 15.65 -21.33
C GLU A 84 -27.99 16.18 -21.96
N PRO A 85 -27.46 17.33 -21.50
CA PRO A 85 -26.18 17.86 -21.98
C PRO A 85 -25.05 16.84 -21.83
N TRP A 86 -24.16 16.78 -22.82
CA TRP A 86 -23.05 15.84 -22.85
C TRP A 86 -21.82 16.38 -22.10
N PRO A 87 -21.13 15.56 -21.28
CA PRO A 87 -21.48 14.19 -20.90
C PRO A 87 -22.71 14.19 -19.97
N CYS A 88 -23.70 13.33 -20.29
CA CYS A 88 -24.90 13.22 -19.47
C CYS A 88 -24.54 12.70 -18.05
N PRO A 89 -25.37 12.96 -17.03
CA PRO A 89 -25.09 12.54 -15.65
C PRO A 89 -24.74 11.05 -15.52
N THR A 90 -25.38 10.19 -16.32
CA THR A 90 -25.10 8.74 -16.36
C THR A 90 -23.69 8.45 -16.85
N VAL A 91 -23.27 9.05 -17.97
CA VAL A 91 -21.89 8.87 -18.48
C VAL A 91 -20.89 9.48 -17.53
N ALA A 92 -21.17 10.66 -16.98
CA ALA A 92 -20.30 11.32 -16.00
C ALA A 92 -20.07 10.46 -14.75
N ALA A 93 -21.09 9.73 -14.27
CA ALA A 93 -20.97 8.78 -13.17
C ALA A 93 -20.19 7.50 -13.52
N LEU A 94 -20.12 7.15 -14.81
CA LEU A 94 -19.39 5.97 -15.32
C LEU A 94 -17.93 6.27 -15.69
N VAL A 95 -17.54 7.54 -15.81
CA VAL A 95 -16.13 7.90 -15.88
C VAL A 95 -15.55 7.61 -14.49
N PRO A 96 -14.47 6.82 -14.38
CA PRO A 96 -13.75 6.72 -13.12
C PRO A 96 -13.50 8.15 -12.67
N VAL A 97 -13.91 8.51 -11.46
CA VAL A 97 -13.58 9.84 -10.92
C VAL A 97 -12.06 9.88 -10.91
N ASP A 98 -11.47 10.55 -11.91
CA ASP A 98 -10.02 10.64 -12.08
C ASP A 98 -9.35 11.25 -10.85
N GLY A 99 -10.11 11.73 -9.85
CA GLY A 99 -9.61 12.09 -8.53
C GLY A 99 -8.92 10.97 -7.74
N ILE A 100 -9.13 9.67 -8.04
CA ILE A 100 -8.37 8.59 -7.37
C ILE A 100 -7.07 8.28 -8.13
N THR A 101 -7.09 8.23 -9.46
CA THR A 101 -5.88 8.04 -10.29
C THR A 101 -4.97 9.28 -10.31
N ARG A 102 -5.53 10.49 -10.25
CA ARG A 102 -4.78 11.76 -10.22
C ARG A 102 -4.19 12.09 -8.85
N ARG A 103 -4.62 11.42 -7.77
CA ARG A 103 -3.89 11.46 -6.48
C ARG A 103 -2.64 10.59 -6.48
N ILE A 104 -2.45 9.73 -7.49
CA ILE A 104 -1.28 8.84 -7.62
C ILE A 104 -0.40 9.26 -8.82
N ALA A 105 -0.92 10.04 -9.77
CA ALA A 105 -0.08 10.72 -10.74
C ALA A 105 0.66 11.91 -10.08
N PRO A 106 1.98 12.06 -10.26
CA PRO A 106 2.71 13.18 -9.71
C PRO A 106 2.10 14.46 -10.25
N THR A 107 1.82 15.39 -9.34
CA THR A 107 1.45 16.77 -9.63
C THR A 107 2.41 17.31 -10.68
N GLN A 108 1.99 17.43 -11.94
CA GLN A 108 2.69 18.32 -12.87
C GLN A 108 2.44 19.73 -12.38
N ALA A 109 3.33 20.19 -11.51
CA ALA A 109 3.40 21.55 -11.08
C ALA A 109 3.59 22.42 -12.32
N HIS A 110 2.78 23.48 -12.41
CA HIS A 110 3.11 24.60 -13.26
C HIS A 110 4.49 25.11 -12.80
N VAL A 111 5.49 24.95 -13.65
CA VAL A 111 6.83 25.54 -13.46
C VAL A 111 6.66 27.05 -13.47
N THR A 112 6.55 27.63 -12.29
CA THR A 112 6.99 29.00 -12.03
C THR A 112 8.42 28.87 -11.52
N ASP A 113 9.37 29.28 -12.36
CA ASP A 113 10.79 29.41 -12.00
C ASP A 113 10.93 30.22 -10.69
N ASP A 114 11.86 29.76 -9.83
CA ASP A 114 12.36 30.39 -8.59
C ASP A 114 11.57 30.24 -7.27
N ALA A 115 10.87 29.12 -7.03
CA ALA A 115 10.46 28.73 -5.68
C ALA A 115 11.32 27.57 -5.16
N GLU A 116 12.04 27.78 -4.05
CA GLU A 116 12.76 26.75 -3.31
C GLU A 116 11.81 25.56 -3.04
N ALA A 117 12.20 24.37 -3.50
CA ALA A 117 11.34 23.19 -3.45
C ALA A 117 10.95 22.89 -1.99
N PRO A 118 9.65 22.63 -1.69
CA PRO A 118 9.23 22.37 -0.33
C PRO A 118 9.93 21.12 0.21
N THR A 119 10.55 21.21 1.38
CA THR A 119 11.07 20.04 2.10
C THR A 119 9.90 19.26 2.70
N LEU A 120 9.94 17.94 2.57
CA LEU A 120 8.98 17.03 3.17
C LEU A 120 9.61 16.41 4.41
N THR A 121 9.06 16.71 5.58
CA THR A 121 9.43 15.99 6.82
C THR A 121 8.72 14.66 6.88
N VAL A 122 9.47 13.58 7.00
CA VAL A 122 8.95 12.25 7.31
C VAL A 122 9.52 11.77 8.64
N PHE A 123 8.79 10.92 9.34
CA PHE A 123 9.20 10.39 10.64
C PHE A 123 9.54 8.91 10.49
N ARG A 124 10.76 8.54 10.83
CA ARG A 124 11.22 7.15 10.77
C ARG A 124 11.11 6.51 12.15
N ALA A 125 10.30 5.46 12.26
CA ALA A 125 10.25 4.62 13.45
C ALA A 125 11.28 3.49 13.35
N GLN A 126 12.05 3.29 14.41
CA GLN A 126 13.13 2.30 14.50
C GLN A 126 13.11 1.61 15.86
N HIS A 127 13.55 0.35 15.90
CA HIS A 127 13.88 -0.38 17.14
C HIS A 127 15.31 -0.90 17.01
N ASP A 128 16.19 -0.48 17.92
CA ASP A 128 17.65 -0.68 17.83
C ASP A 128 18.22 -0.22 16.48
N LEU A 129 18.45 -1.14 15.53
CA LEU A 129 18.94 -0.87 14.16
C LEU A 129 17.91 -1.21 13.07
N ILE A 130 16.72 -1.66 13.44
CA ILE A 130 15.70 -2.16 12.51
C ILE A 130 14.68 -1.05 12.24
N VAL A 131 14.59 -0.62 10.98
CA VAL A 131 13.58 0.34 10.54
C VAL A 131 12.22 -0.36 10.45
N MET A 132 11.26 0.15 11.21
CA MET A 132 9.91 -0.43 11.30
C MET A 132 8.94 0.22 10.32
N GLY A 133 9.16 1.49 9.96
CA GLY A 133 8.36 2.20 8.99
C GLY A 133 8.67 3.69 8.90
N HIS A 134 8.05 4.34 7.91
CA HIS A 134 8.09 5.79 7.71
C HIS A 134 6.67 6.35 7.77
N TYR A 135 6.51 7.51 8.40
CA TYR A 135 5.23 8.14 8.69
C TYR A 135 5.24 9.59 8.25
N THR A 136 4.06 10.09 7.90
CA THR A 136 3.86 11.51 7.59
C THR A 136 3.69 12.37 8.83
N THR A 137 3.48 11.76 10.00
CA THR A 137 3.34 12.47 11.27
C THR A 137 4.11 11.77 12.40
N ASP A 138 4.70 12.56 13.28
CA ASP A 138 5.41 12.08 14.48
C ASP A 138 4.50 11.21 15.37
N ALA A 139 3.27 11.68 15.62
CA ALA A 139 2.31 10.97 16.47
C ALA A 139 1.95 9.57 15.96
N GLU A 140 1.88 9.36 14.64
CA GLU A 140 1.64 8.04 14.05
C GLU A 140 2.85 7.12 14.22
N ALA A 141 4.07 7.66 14.06
CA ALA A 141 5.31 6.92 14.30
C ALA A 141 5.41 6.46 15.76
N ARG A 142 5.23 7.40 16.71
CA ARG A 142 5.25 7.12 18.15
C ARG A 142 4.19 6.08 18.54
N LYS A 143 2.96 6.24 18.03
CA LYS A 143 1.87 5.29 18.25
C LYS A 143 2.19 3.88 17.74
N HIS A 144 2.91 3.75 16.62
CA HIS A 144 3.35 2.44 16.14
C HIS A 144 4.33 1.80 17.13
N CYS A 145 5.37 2.54 17.56
CA CYS A 145 6.35 2.05 18.52
C CYS A 145 5.69 1.60 19.83
N GLU A 146 4.80 2.42 20.40
CA GLU A 146 4.05 2.07 21.61
C GLU A 146 3.16 0.83 21.43
N ALA A 147 2.59 0.65 20.23
CA ALA A 147 1.75 -0.50 19.93
C ALA A 147 2.56 -1.79 19.86
N GLU A 148 3.75 -1.75 19.27
CA GLU A 148 4.66 -2.90 19.20
C GLU A 148 5.24 -3.23 20.57
N GLU A 149 5.67 -2.22 21.33
CA GLU A 149 6.14 -2.45 22.70
C GLU A 149 5.02 -3.05 23.56
N ARG A 150 3.79 -2.52 23.49
CA ARG A 150 2.67 -3.12 24.24
C ARG A 150 2.42 -4.60 23.93
N ARG A 151 2.77 -5.10 22.74
CA ARG A 151 2.62 -6.51 22.36
C ARG A 151 3.68 -7.43 22.97
N SER A 152 4.85 -6.89 23.33
CA SER A 152 5.92 -7.67 23.97
C SER A 152 5.58 -8.02 25.43
N TRP A 153 4.68 -7.27 26.05
CA TRP A 153 4.26 -7.44 27.43
C TRP A 153 3.03 -8.35 27.60
N LEU A 154 2.93 -8.96 28.78
CA LEU A 154 1.75 -9.75 29.16
C LEU A 154 0.49 -8.89 29.17
N THR A 155 -0.60 -9.42 28.60
CA THR A 155 -1.91 -8.77 28.61
C THR A 155 -2.35 -8.43 30.04
N GLY A 156 -2.70 -7.17 30.29
CA GLY A 156 -3.09 -6.67 31.60
C GLY A 156 -1.96 -6.01 32.41
N THR A 157 -0.73 -5.97 31.87
CA THR A 157 0.33 -5.13 32.43
C THR A 157 -0.02 -3.66 32.26
N ASN A 158 0.00 -2.88 33.34
CA ASN A 158 -0.18 -1.44 33.26
C ASN A 158 1.16 -0.80 32.85
N LEU A 159 1.19 -0.20 31.66
CA LEU A 159 2.36 0.45 31.10
C LEU A 159 2.06 1.94 30.95
N ALA A 160 2.95 2.78 31.47
CA ALA A 160 3.00 4.19 31.11
C ALA A 160 4.14 4.37 30.11
N PHE A 161 3.84 5.06 29.01
CA PHE A 161 4.79 5.39 27.95
C PHE A 161 5.14 6.86 28.07
N ASP A 162 6.41 7.19 27.92
CA ASP A 162 6.90 8.55 27.80
C ASP A 162 7.93 8.63 26.67
N TRP A 163 8.14 9.83 26.14
CA TRP A 163 9.07 10.09 25.04
C TRP A 163 10.06 11.17 25.46
N ILE A 164 11.35 10.81 25.44
CA ILE A 164 12.43 11.74 25.70
C ILE A 164 12.99 12.18 24.36
N GLU A 165 12.86 13.47 24.05
CA GLU A 165 13.35 14.05 22.79
C GLU A 165 14.68 14.76 23.03
N ASP A 166 15.68 14.43 22.22
CA ASP A 166 16.94 15.15 22.18
C ASP A 166 16.83 16.27 21.12
N GLU A 167 16.93 17.51 21.59
CA GLU A 167 16.83 18.71 20.74
C GLU A 167 18.03 18.84 19.77
N GLU A 168 19.15 18.15 20.01
CA GLU A 168 20.36 18.25 19.19
C GLU A 168 20.23 17.49 17.86
N ASP A 169 19.56 16.34 17.85
CA ASP A 169 19.44 15.46 16.68
C ASP A 169 18.00 15.17 16.24
N GLY A 170 17.00 15.67 16.97
CA GLY A 170 15.58 15.46 16.66
C GLY A 170 15.16 13.99 16.79
N VAL A 171 15.83 13.25 17.68
CA VAL A 171 15.56 11.86 18.01
C VAL A 171 14.72 11.80 19.28
N ALA A 172 13.54 11.19 19.19
CA ALA A 172 12.71 10.87 20.34
C ALA A 172 12.86 9.39 20.70
N GLU A 173 13.29 9.08 21.94
CA GLU A 173 13.40 7.73 22.48
C GLU A 173 12.22 7.40 23.40
N LEU A 174 11.64 6.21 23.24
CA LEU A 174 10.54 5.72 24.06
C LEU A 174 11.07 5.13 25.37
N THR A 175 10.61 5.67 26.49
CA THR A 175 10.76 5.07 27.81
C THR A 175 9.44 4.49 28.30
N ILE A 176 9.55 3.46 29.13
CA ILE A 176 8.40 2.83 29.76
C ILE A 176 8.57 2.79 31.27
N VAL A 177 7.45 2.93 31.97
CA VAL A 177 7.36 2.63 33.39
C VAL A 177 6.41 1.43 33.56
N ALA A 178 6.98 0.30 33.97
CA ALA A 178 6.24 -0.93 34.23
C ALA A 178 6.27 -1.28 35.73
N GLY A 179 5.11 -1.48 36.35
CA GLY A 179 5.03 -1.96 37.74
C GLY A 179 5.47 -0.94 38.79
N GLN A 180 6.50 -1.25 39.59
CA GLN A 180 6.91 -0.49 40.79
C GLN A 180 7.73 0.78 40.50
N ASN A 181 7.35 1.52 39.46
CA ASN A 181 7.94 2.83 39.09
C ASN A 181 9.42 2.79 38.64
N GLU A 182 9.89 1.69 38.05
CA GLU A 182 11.20 1.69 37.39
C GLU A 182 11.00 2.08 35.91
N GLU A 183 11.66 3.17 35.52
CA GLU A 183 11.71 3.64 34.14
C GLU A 183 12.84 2.95 33.40
N SER A 184 12.54 2.42 32.21
CA SER A 184 13.54 1.78 31.34
C SER A 184 13.39 2.26 29.90
N THR A 185 14.51 2.45 29.21
CA THR A 185 14.53 2.68 27.77
C THR A 185 14.16 1.39 27.04
N THR A 186 13.41 1.52 25.95
CA THR A 186 12.91 0.38 25.18
C THR A 186 13.73 0.08 23.93
N GLY A 187 14.60 1.02 23.52
CA GLY A 187 15.33 0.98 22.26
C GLY A 187 14.48 1.41 21.04
N TYR A 188 13.21 1.81 21.24
CA TYR A 188 12.42 2.40 20.17
C TYR A 188 12.73 3.89 20.03
N VAL A 189 12.93 4.30 18.79
CA VAL A 189 13.33 5.64 18.42
C VAL A 189 12.46 6.14 17.27
N VAL A 190 12.08 7.41 17.33
CA VAL A 190 11.47 8.15 16.21
C VAL A 190 12.40 9.29 15.83
N THR A 191 12.84 9.31 14.57
CA THR A 191 13.71 10.37 14.03
C THR A 191 12.96 11.18 12.98
N SER A 192 13.03 12.51 13.06
CA SER A 192 12.56 13.37 11.98
C SER A 192 13.59 13.39 10.83
N LEU A 193 13.13 13.19 9.60
CA LEU A 193 13.96 13.19 8.41
C LEU A 193 13.41 14.23 7.43
N GLU A 194 14.26 15.16 7.03
CA GLU A 194 13.94 16.09 5.96
C GLU A 194 14.31 15.46 4.61
N ILE A 195 13.32 15.32 3.73
CA ILE A 195 13.49 14.76 2.39
C ILE A 195 13.20 15.88 1.38
N ALA A 196 14.14 16.09 0.47
CA ALA A 196 13.91 16.97 -0.67
C ALA A 196 12.79 16.39 -1.54
N SER A 197 11.84 17.24 -1.94
CA SER A 197 10.73 16.81 -2.81
C SER A 197 11.17 16.49 -4.23
N GLU A 198 12.37 16.92 -4.63
CA GLU A 198 13.00 16.66 -5.92
C GLU A 198 14.38 16.03 -5.72
N TYR A 199 14.72 15.10 -6.60
CA TYR A 199 16.03 14.48 -6.64
C TYR A 199 17.03 15.44 -7.33
N ASP A 200 18.15 15.73 -6.66
CA ASP A 200 19.25 16.51 -7.21
C ASP A 200 20.30 15.57 -7.81
N GLU A 201 20.28 15.44 -9.15
CA GLU A 201 21.26 14.64 -9.90
C GLU A 201 22.72 15.08 -9.66
N GLY A 202 22.96 16.34 -9.26
CA GLY A 202 24.29 16.88 -9.00
C GLY A 202 24.83 16.58 -7.60
N ALA A 203 24.00 16.07 -6.68
CA ALA A 203 24.41 15.75 -5.31
C ALA A 203 25.16 14.41 -5.18
N ASP A 204 25.11 13.56 -6.21
CA ASP A 204 25.68 12.21 -6.22
C ASP A 204 27.11 12.13 -6.82
N GLU A 205 27.73 13.26 -7.20
CA GLU A 205 29.12 13.32 -7.75
C GLU A 205 30.23 13.54 -6.70
#